data_AF-A0A661ATR8-F1
#
_entry.id   AF-A0A661ATR8-F1
#
_cell.length_a   1.000
_cell.length_b   1.000
_cell.length_c   1.000
_cell.angle_alpha   90.00
_cell.angle_beta   90.00
_cell.angle_gamma   90.00
#
_symmetry.space_group_name_H-M   'P 1'
#
loop_
_entity.id
_entity.type
_entity.pdbx_description
1 polymer ?
#
loop_
_entity_poly.entity_id
_entity_poly.type
_entity_poly.pdbx_seq_one_letter_code
_entity_poly.pdbx_strand_id
1 'polypeptide(L)'
;PTDDADSDLVNNRNEYLAGTDPNNLDSDGDGVSDLSEIASPILDPNSDMDEDGDRIADDWENYFFGSDTIRGLANRDDDGDGLNNLAEYENHTDPHNSDSDDGGLSDGDEVALGTDPNDPSDDDDVNCTISLHRGWNLISLPIIPETNSWQNLFPSGLALFEYDNELGAYDVVDSIESGIGYWLYSIADVDVNISGIPVFHITGDFTYGWLLVGSPMIPSGYPLGSIHTEPAGSIVPPAFTYDGGTGYSTAPLLEPGNGYWIFVSGDGEYTIDRTYAGFFRGFASGNIETGTPPPPPSLDNNSLLPKSLTMKVYPTPFNSSTNIAFKIAANTYATIDVLDLNGHISKHLFAGEVNSGIYSTVWDGTGDSNEDMPAGLYLIRLNTANGEITQKASLVR
;
A
#
# COMPACT_ATOMS: atom_id res chain seq x y z
N PRO A 1 -43.09 5.92 -22.71
CA PRO A 1 -41.65 5.87 -22.39
C PRO A 1 -41.04 7.23 -22.78
N THR A 2 -41.29 8.23 -21.94
CA THR A 2 -41.01 9.66 -22.17
C THR A 2 -41.12 10.42 -20.83
N ASP A 3 -40.81 9.77 -19.70
CA ASP A 3 -41.08 10.33 -18.36
C ASP A 3 -39.82 10.94 -17.71
N ASP A 4 -38.76 11.08 -18.49
CA ASP A 4 -37.46 11.69 -18.21
C ASP A 4 -37.05 12.29 -19.57
N ALA A 5 -37.07 13.62 -19.68
CA ALA A 5 -37.08 14.32 -20.97
C ALA A 5 -35.69 14.78 -21.44
N ASP A 6 -34.75 14.99 -20.53
CA ASP A 6 -33.34 15.27 -20.80
C ASP A 6 -32.40 14.08 -20.53
N SER A 7 -32.91 13.01 -19.93
CA SER A 7 -32.19 11.75 -19.66
C SER A 7 -31.15 11.86 -18.54
N ASP A 8 -31.42 12.65 -17.50
CA ASP A 8 -30.60 12.79 -16.29
C ASP A 8 -30.90 11.74 -15.20
N LEU A 9 -31.85 10.83 -15.43
CA LEU A 9 -32.35 9.82 -14.47
C LEU A 9 -33.31 10.36 -13.39
N VAL A 10 -33.60 11.65 -13.38
CA VAL A 10 -34.75 12.23 -12.68
C VAL A 10 -35.95 12.19 -13.62
N ASN A 11 -37.11 11.83 -13.09
CA ASN A 11 -38.34 11.85 -13.91
C ASN A 11 -39.01 13.23 -13.85
N ASN A 12 -39.73 13.60 -14.91
CA ASN A 12 -40.44 14.87 -15.06
C ASN A 12 -41.36 15.23 -13.88
N ARG A 13 -41.86 14.24 -13.14
CA ARG A 13 -42.67 14.48 -11.95
C ARG A 13 -41.83 14.91 -10.76
N ASN A 14 -40.67 14.30 -10.56
CA ASN A 14 -39.74 14.65 -9.49
C ASN A 14 -39.10 16.01 -9.75
N GLU A 15 -38.73 16.31 -10.99
CA GLU A 15 -38.22 17.62 -11.40
C GLU A 15 -39.24 18.73 -11.11
N TYR A 16 -40.50 18.53 -11.52
CA TYR A 16 -41.57 19.48 -11.18
C TYR A 16 -41.77 19.68 -9.66
N LEU A 17 -41.49 18.66 -8.84
CA LEU A 17 -41.58 18.77 -7.39
C LEU A 17 -40.37 19.50 -6.78
N ALA A 18 -39.19 19.35 -7.40
CA ALA A 18 -37.95 20.02 -7.02
C ALA A 18 -37.87 21.47 -7.54
N GLY A 19 -38.64 21.81 -8.56
CA GLY A 19 -38.64 23.14 -9.17
C GLY A 19 -37.75 23.27 -10.41
N THR A 20 -37.07 22.19 -10.79
CA THR A 20 -36.12 22.12 -11.90
C THR A 20 -36.82 22.06 -13.28
N ASP A 21 -36.09 22.35 -14.36
CA ASP A 21 -36.56 22.30 -15.75
C ASP A 21 -36.43 20.88 -16.34
N PRO A 22 -37.55 20.21 -16.68
CA PRO A 22 -37.56 18.84 -17.21
C PRO A 22 -36.84 18.57 -18.54
N ASN A 23 -36.13 19.56 -19.08
CA ASN A 23 -35.43 19.47 -20.36
C ASN A 23 -33.98 19.96 -20.24
N ASN A 24 -33.50 20.19 -19.01
CA ASN A 24 -32.19 20.70 -18.73
C ASN A 24 -31.55 19.92 -17.57
N LEU A 25 -30.44 19.25 -17.85
CA LEU A 25 -29.73 18.37 -16.91
C LEU A 25 -29.19 19.09 -15.65
N ASP A 26 -29.12 20.42 -15.70
CA ASP A 26 -28.50 21.33 -14.73
C ASP A 26 -29.28 22.65 -14.85
N SER A 27 -30.31 22.79 -14.02
CA SER A 27 -31.38 23.78 -14.18
C SER A 27 -30.94 25.22 -13.94
N ASP A 28 -30.00 25.45 -13.01
CA ASP A 28 -29.44 26.76 -12.72
C ASP A 28 -28.13 27.04 -13.46
N GLY A 29 -27.45 26.01 -13.96
CA GLY A 29 -26.25 26.12 -14.77
C GLY A 29 -24.98 26.34 -13.96
N ASP A 30 -24.95 25.93 -12.69
CA ASP A 30 -23.79 26.06 -11.81
C ASP A 30 -22.71 24.98 -12.06
N GLY A 31 -23.08 23.92 -12.79
CA GLY A 31 -22.21 22.81 -13.16
C GLY A 31 -22.46 21.52 -12.39
N VAL A 32 -23.37 21.51 -11.42
CA VAL A 32 -23.90 20.32 -10.75
C VAL A 32 -25.22 19.92 -11.41
N SER A 33 -25.45 18.61 -11.59
CA SER A 33 -26.70 18.15 -12.20
C SER A 33 -27.86 18.14 -11.22
N ASP A 34 -29.08 18.37 -11.73
CA ASP A 34 -30.32 18.31 -10.95
C ASP A 34 -30.46 16.99 -10.16
N LEU A 35 -30.03 15.87 -10.74
CA LEU A 35 -30.00 14.56 -10.05
C LEU A 35 -29.20 14.61 -8.73
N SER A 36 -27.98 15.15 -8.78
CA SER A 36 -27.06 15.20 -7.65
C SER A 36 -27.57 16.15 -6.57
N GLU A 37 -28.08 17.31 -6.97
CA GLU A 37 -28.56 18.32 -6.04
C GLU A 37 -29.87 17.91 -5.36
N ILE A 38 -30.80 17.28 -6.10
CA ILE A 38 -32.04 16.72 -5.53
C ILE A 38 -31.72 15.59 -4.53
N ALA A 39 -30.64 14.84 -4.76
CA ALA A 39 -30.17 13.81 -3.83
C ALA A 39 -29.42 14.39 -2.62
N SER A 40 -28.89 15.62 -2.75
CA SER A 40 -28.14 16.32 -1.71
C SER A 40 -29.08 16.99 -0.69
N PRO A 41 -28.80 16.90 0.62
CA PRO A 41 -29.52 17.69 1.63
C PRO A 41 -29.02 19.14 1.73
N ILE A 42 -27.97 19.50 0.99
CA ILE A 42 -27.23 20.77 1.14
C ILE A 42 -27.44 21.69 -0.07
N LEU A 43 -27.38 21.14 -1.29
CA LEU A 43 -27.44 21.92 -2.53
C LEU A 43 -28.90 22.28 -2.90
N ASP A 44 -29.11 23.47 -3.46
CA ASP A 44 -30.40 23.91 -4.00
C ASP A 44 -30.32 23.88 -5.55
N PRO A 45 -31.09 23.00 -6.23
CA PRO A 45 -31.02 22.80 -7.70
C PRO A 45 -31.55 23.97 -8.54
N ASN A 46 -31.63 25.17 -7.97
CA ASN A 46 -32.15 26.37 -8.59
C ASN A 46 -31.34 27.61 -8.20
N SER A 47 -30.12 27.46 -7.69
CA SER A 47 -29.27 28.51 -7.15
C SER A 47 -27.83 28.44 -7.66
N ASP A 48 -27.52 29.26 -8.67
CA ASP A 48 -26.18 29.44 -9.25
C ASP A 48 -25.28 30.42 -8.47
N MET A 49 -25.50 30.59 -7.16
CA MET A 49 -24.76 31.58 -6.36
C MET A 49 -23.34 31.11 -6.02
N ASP A 50 -22.37 31.92 -6.40
CA ASP A 50 -20.94 31.82 -6.08
C ASP A 50 -20.43 33.26 -5.83
N GLU A 51 -20.58 33.75 -4.60
CA GLU A 51 -20.33 35.14 -4.20
C GLU A 51 -18.85 35.52 -4.35
N ASP A 52 -17.94 34.56 -4.19
CA ASP A 52 -16.50 34.79 -4.18
C ASP A 52 -15.78 34.38 -5.48
N GLY A 53 -16.49 33.66 -6.36
CA GLY A 53 -16.12 33.32 -7.72
C GLY A 53 -15.11 32.18 -7.81
N ASP A 54 -15.07 31.27 -6.83
CA ASP A 54 -14.12 30.17 -6.77
C ASP A 54 -14.64 28.82 -7.30
N ARG A 55 -15.87 28.84 -7.85
CA ARG A 55 -16.59 27.71 -8.49
C ARG A 55 -17.17 26.70 -7.50
N ILE A 56 -17.37 27.10 -6.26
CA ILE A 56 -18.13 26.34 -5.26
C ILE A 56 -19.40 27.13 -4.96
N ALA A 57 -20.54 26.44 -4.85
CA ALA A 57 -21.81 27.09 -4.54
C ALA A 57 -21.85 27.61 -3.09
N ASP A 58 -22.42 28.80 -2.89
CA ASP A 58 -22.54 29.48 -1.59
C ASP A 58 -23.20 28.58 -0.52
N ASP A 59 -24.20 27.77 -0.90
CA ASP A 59 -24.93 26.91 0.02
C ASP A 59 -24.04 25.76 0.56
N TRP A 60 -23.15 25.22 -0.28
CA TRP A 60 -22.17 24.22 0.13
C TRP A 60 -21.12 24.83 1.06
N GLU A 61 -20.57 26.00 0.69
CA GLU A 61 -19.61 26.72 1.53
C GLU A 61 -20.20 27.10 2.90
N ASN A 62 -21.44 27.59 2.92
CA ASN A 62 -22.13 27.95 4.14
C ASN A 62 -22.42 26.74 5.03
N TYR A 63 -22.67 25.56 4.45
CA TYR A 63 -22.88 24.34 5.22
C TYR A 63 -21.60 23.84 5.91
N PHE A 64 -20.50 23.71 5.16
CA PHE A 64 -19.25 23.14 5.68
C PHE A 64 -18.37 24.16 6.43
N PHE A 65 -18.36 25.41 5.98
CA PHE A 65 -17.44 26.44 6.48
C PHE A 65 -18.12 27.62 7.16
N GLY A 66 -19.44 27.76 7.01
CA GLY A 66 -20.22 28.84 7.61
C GLY A 66 -19.93 30.22 7.01
N SER A 67 -19.33 30.26 5.81
CA SER A 67 -19.02 31.48 5.08
C SER A 67 -18.78 31.17 3.61
N ASP A 68 -19.40 31.97 2.74
CA ASP A 68 -19.42 31.97 1.27
C ASP A 68 -18.44 32.98 0.64
N THR A 69 -17.42 33.38 1.38
CA THR A 69 -16.50 34.47 0.98
C THR A 69 -15.04 34.18 1.37
N ILE A 70 -14.74 32.91 1.65
CA ILE A 70 -13.41 32.50 2.10
C ILE A 70 -12.51 32.37 0.87
N ARG A 71 -11.82 33.45 0.54
CA ARG A 71 -10.88 33.45 -0.59
C ARG A 71 -9.90 32.28 -0.55
N GLY A 72 -9.92 31.49 -1.62
CA GLY A 72 -9.04 30.35 -1.83
C GLY A 72 -9.45 29.11 -1.05
N LEU A 73 -10.71 29.04 -0.61
CA LEU A 73 -11.30 27.84 -0.02
C LEU A 73 -11.22 26.68 -1.01
N ALA A 74 -11.62 26.89 -2.27
CA ALA A 74 -11.54 25.90 -3.34
C ALA A 74 -10.19 25.18 -3.51
N ASN A 75 -9.08 25.78 -3.05
CA ASN A 75 -7.73 25.20 -3.22
C ASN A 75 -7.17 24.58 -1.94
N ARG A 76 -7.94 24.56 -0.84
CA ARG A 76 -7.54 23.89 0.40
C ARG A 76 -7.90 22.42 0.31
N ASP A 77 -7.19 21.63 1.09
CA ASP A 77 -7.36 20.19 1.30
C ASP A 77 -7.46 20.08 2.82
N ASP A 78 -8.70 20.15 3.32
CA ASP A 78 -8.97 20.47 4.74
C ASP A 78 -8.88 19.22 5.64
N ASP A 79 -9.13 18.02 5.11
CA ASP A 79 -8.93 16.74 5.80
C ASP A 79 -7.58 16.06 5.48
N GLY A 80 -6.88 16.49 4.42
CA GLY A 80 -5.54 16.03 4.07
C GLY A 80 -5.51 14.75 3.22
N ASP A 81 -6.60 14.42 2.53
CA ASP A 81 -6.72 13.20 1.73
C ASP A 81 -6.18 13.38 0.28
N GLY A 82 -5.81 14.61 -0.09
CA GLY A 82 -5.25 14.96 -1.39
C GLY A 82 -6.26 15.43 -2.44
N LEU A 83 -7.56 15.48 -2.12
CA LEU A 83 -8.54 16.31 -2.82
C LEU A 83 -8.54 17.71 -2.23
N ASN A 84 -8.87 18.69 -3.07
CA ASN A 84 -9.14 20.03 -2.57
C ASN A 84 -10.65 20.25 -2.49
N ASN A 85 -11.08 21.26 -1.73
CA ASN A 85 -12.50 21.54 -1.51
C ASN A 85 -13.31 21.69 -2.80
N LEU A 86 -12.70 22.17 -3.89
CA LEU A 86 -13.36 22.21 -5.19
C LEU A 86 -13.54 20.80 -5.78
N ALA A 87 -12.54 19.95 -5.69
CA ALA A 87 -12.64 18.56 -6.11
C ALA A 87 -13.62 17.77 -5.23
N GLU A 88 -13.67 18.04 -3.92
CA GLU A 88 -14.64 17.42 -3.02
C GLU A 88 -16.07 17.84 -3.38
N TYR A 89 -16.30 19.13 -3.67
CA TYR A 89 -17.57 19.62 -4.21
C TYR A 89 -17.92 18.94 -5.55
N GLU A 90 -16.98 18.84 -6.50
CA GLU A 90 -17.19 18.19 -7.80
C GLU A 90 -17.44 16.67 -7.68
N ASN A 91 -16.93 16.00 -6.63
CA ASN A 91 -17.14 14.57 -6.36
C ASN A 91 -18.23 14.30 -5.31
N HIS A 92 -18.89 15.34 -4.79
CA HIS A 92 -19.92 15.27 -3.76
C HIS A 92 -19.49 14.61 -2.44
N THR A 93 -18.23 14.79 -2.04
CA THR A 93 -17.67 14.26 -0.80
C THR A 93 -17.66 15.29 0.34
N ASP A 94 -17.36 14.86 1.58
CA ASP A 94 -17.32 15.73 2.76
C ASP A 94 -15.90 16.29 3.00
N PRO A 95 -15.69 17.62 2.91
CA PRO A 95 -14.38 18.26 3.03
C PRO A 95 -13.69 18.19 4.40
N HIS A 96 -14.34 17.56 5.39
CA HIS A 96 -13.79 17.32 6.72
C HIS A 96 -13.66 15.83 7.04
N ASN A 97 -13.90 14.95 6.06
CA ASN A 97 -13.88 13.51 6.25
C ASN A 97 -13.19 12.82 5.07
N SER A 98 -11.98 12.33 5.31
CA SER A 98 -11.11 11.75 4.28
C SER A 98 -11.61 10.46 3.65
N ASP A 99 -12.76 9.93 4.04
CA ASP A 99 -13.36 8.66 3.61
C ASP A 99 -14.88 8.84 3.80
N SER A 100 -15.53 9.42 2.79
CA SER A 100 -16.89 9.94 2.88
C SER A 100 -17.95 8.85 3.03
N ASP A 101 -17.67 7.65 2.57
CA ASP A 101 -18.60 6.52 2.61
C ASP A 101 -18.25 5.42 3.63
N ASP A 102 -17.16 5.61 4.38
CA ASP A 102 -16.61 4.67 5.37
C ASP A 102 -16.23 3.29 4.75
N GLY A 103 -15.87 3.27 3.46
CA GLY A 103 -15.46 2.08 2.70
C GLY A 103 -14.04 1.61 3.00
N GLY A 104 -13.17 2.52 3.41
CA GLY A 104 -11.80 2.26 3.86
C GLY A 104 -10.70 2.73 2.90
N LEU A 105 -11.05 3.22 1.71
CA LEU A 105 -10.20 4.12 0.92
C LEU A 105 -10.54 5.58 1.22
N SER A 106 -9.60 6.47 0.89
CA SER A 106 -9.90 7.89 0.95
C SER A 106 -10.56 8.38 -0.34
N ASP A 107 -11.37 9.42 -0.25
CA ASP A 107 -12.06 9.99 -1.41
C ASP A 107 -11.04 10.33 -2.52
N GLY A 108 -9.90 10.89 -2.14
CA GLY A 108 -8.81 11.17 -3.05
C GLY A 108 -8.14 9.93 -3.63
N ASP A 109 -8.00 8.86 -2.86
CA ASP A 109 -7.44 7.59 -3.35
C ASP A 109 -8.35 7.01 -4.44
N GLU A 110 -9.65 7.06 -4.21
CA GLU A 110 -10.68 6.54 -5.10
C GLU A 110 -10.78 7.34 -6.40
N VAL A 111 -10.85 8.67 -6.31
CA VAL A 111 -10.80 9.55 -7.47
C VAL A 111 -9.52 9.32 -8.29
N ALA A 112 -8.38 9.05 -7.64
CA ALA A 112 -7.13 8.73 -8.33
C ALA A 112 -7.15 7.36 -9.03
N LEU A 113 -7.96 6.42 -8.57
CA LEU A 113 -8.21 5.11 -9.19
C LEU A 113 -9.33 5.15 -10.23
N GLY A 114 -10.19 6.17 -10.17
CA GLY A 114 -11.43 6.26 -10.95
C GLY A 114 -12.55 5.38 -10.41
N THR A 115 -12.54 5.07 -9.11
CA THR A 115 -13.66 4.49 -8.35
C THR A 115 -14.56 5.61 -7.82
N ASP A 116 -15.73 5.26 -7.25
CA ASP A 116 -16.73 6.22 -6.78
C ASP A 116 -16.57 6.46 -5.27
N PRO A 117 -16.12 7.67 -4.81
CA PRO A 117 -15.86 7.97 -3.39
C PRO A 117 -17.11 8.04 -2.49
N ASN A 118 -18.25 7.59 -3.02
CA ASN A 118 -19.51 7.49 -2.31
C ASN A 118 -20.13 6.07 -2.41
N ASP A 119 -19.40 5.08 -2.94
CA ASP A 119 -19.80 3.68 -2.99
C ASP A 119 -18.79 2.76 -2.26
N PRO A 120 -19.05 2.40 -0.99
CA PRO A 120 -18.07 1.71 -0.12
C PRO A 120 -17.85 0.24 -0.50
N SER A 121 -18.38 -0.18 -1.65
CA SER A 121 -18.31 -1.54 -2.18
C SER A 121 -17.30 -1.70 -3.32
N ASP A 122 -16.65 -0.62 -3.77
CA ASP A 122 -15.61 -0.68 -4.81
C ASP A 122 -14.17 -0.45 -4.29
N ASP A 123 -14.01 -0.09 -3.00
CA ASP A 123 -12.75 0.09 -2.28
C ASP A 123 -11.82 -1.13 -2.27
N ASP A 124 -12.38 -2.34 -2.20
CA ASP A 124 -11.65 -3.57 -1.95
C ASP A 124 -11.37 -4.42 -3.20
N ASP A 125 -11.86 -4.01 -4.38
CA ASP A 125 -11.71 -4.74 -5.66
C ASP A 125 -10.85 -4.00 -6.70
N VAL A 126 -9.80 -3.30 -6.23
CA VAL A 126 -8.80 -2.73 -7.12
C VAL A 126 -7.93 -3.84 -7.71
N ASN A 127 -7.85 -3.87 -9.04
CA ASN A 127 -7.14 -4.90 -9.78
C ASN A 127 -5.79 -4.41 -10.31
N CYS A 128 -4.74 -5.21 -10.10
CA CYS A 128 -3.40 -5.00 -10.66
C CYS A 128 -3.02 -6.17 -11.59
N THR A 129 -2.54 -5.86 -12.79
CA THR A 129 -1.95 -6.85 -13.69
C THR A 129 -0.43 -6.75 -13.66
N ILE A 130 0.24 -7.84 -13.27
CA ILE A 130 1.70 -7.97 -13.30
C ILE A 130 2.08 -8.89 -14.44
N SER A 131 2.73 -8.34 -15.47
CA SER A 131 3.24 -9.09 -16.61
C SER A 131 4.59 -9.72 -16.29
N LEU A 132 4.64 -11.04 -16.26
CA LEU A 132 5.86 -11.81 -16.05
C LEU A 132 6.44 -12.30 -17.36
N HIS A 133 7.75 -12.18 -17.49
CA HIS A 133 8.54 -12.86 -18.50
C HIS A 133 9.17 -14.13 -17.94
N ARG A 134 9.38 -15.13 -18.77
CA ARG A 134 10.15 -16.31 -18.43
C ARG A 134 11.59 -15.89 -18.09
N GLY A 135 12.03 -16.22 -16.89
CA GLY A 135 13.31 -15.78 -16.34
C GLY A 135 13.10 -14.87 -15.14
N TRP A 136 14.06 -13.98 -14.91
CA TRP A 136 14.02 -13.02 -13.81
C TRP A 136 13.11 -11.84 -14.12
N ASN A 137 12.34 -11.42 -13.13
CA ASN A 137 11.49 -10.24 -13.15
C ASN A 137 11.71 -9.46 -11.86
N LEU A 138 11.72 -8.13 -11.97
CA LEU A 138 11.74 -7.24 -10.82
C LEU A 138 10.30 -6.77 -10.58
N ILE A 139 9.66 -7.29 -9.53
CA ILE A 139 8.23 -7.09 -9.29
C ILE A 139 7.99 -6.39 -7.96
N SER A 140 6.80 -5.84 -7.79
CA SER A 140 6.28 -5.36 -6.51
C SER A 140 4.78 -5.60 -6.45
N LEU A 141 4.21 -5.70 -5.24
CA LEU A 141 2.77 -5.69 -5.06
C LEU A 141 2.32 -4.28 -4.68
N PRO A 142 1.64 -3.54 -5.58
CA PRO A 142 1.07 -2.23 -5.28
C PRO A 142 -0.26 -2.34 -4.51
N ILE A 143 -0.71 -3.54 -4.18
CA ILE A 143 -1.97 -3.84 -3.47
C ILE A 143 -1.72 -4.86 -2.36
N ILE A 144 -2.58 -4.89 -1.35
CA ILE A 144 -2.64 -5.87 -0.26
C ILE A 144 -3.60 -6.99 -0.68
N PRO A 145 -3.10 -8.14 -1.14
CA PRO A 145 -3.95 -9.25 -1.54
C PRO A 145 -4.55 -9.98 -0.33
N GLU A 146 -5.61 -10.77 -0.55
CA GLU A 146 -6.20 -11.65 0.47
C GLU A 146 -5.21 -12.66 1.06
N THR A 147 -4.13 -12.97 0.34
CA THR A 147 -3.09 -13.91 0.77
C THR A 147 -1.69 -13.36 0.49
N ASN A 148 -0.79 -13.48 1.48
CA ASN A 148 0.63 -13.15 1.34
C ASN A 148 1.49 -14.34 0.83
N SER A 149 0.86 -15.46 0.45
CA SER A 149 1.58 -16.60 -0.12
C SER A 149 1.94 -16.30 -1.58
N TRP A 150 3.22 -15.99 -1.81
CA TRP A 150 3.66 -15.62 -3.15
C TRP A 150 3.52 -16.75 -4.17
N GLN A 151 3.58 -18.03 -3.77
CA GLN A 151 3.35 -19.15 -4.69
C GLN A 151 1.88 -19.26 -5.13
N ASN A 152 0.94 -18.81 -4.29
CA ASN A 152 -0.47 -18.74 -4.67
C ASN A 152 -0.71 -17.58 -5.64
N LEU A 153 -0.07 -16.42 -5.37
CA LEU A 153 -0.17 -15.23 -6.24
C LEU A 153 0.55 -15.43 -7.57
N PHE A 154 1.71 -16.09 -7.57
CA PHE A 154 2.55 -16.32 -8.74
C PHE A 154 2.79 -17.82 -8.97
N PRO A 155 1.82 -18.57 -9.53
CA PRO A 155 1.95 -20.02 -9.73
C PRO A 155 3.07 -20.44 -10.69
N SER A 156 3.52 -19.54 -11.57
CA SER A 156 4.67 -19.73 -12.46
C SER A 156 6.02 -19.41 -11.78
N GLY A 157 6.00 -18.90 -10.55
CA GLY A 157 7.19 -18.54 -9.80
C GLY A 157 7.93 -19.75 -9.26
N LEU A 158 9.25 -19.78 -9.45
CA LEU A 158 10.14 -20.82 -8.93
C LEU A 158 10.90 -20.37 -7.68
N ALA A 159 11.24 -19.08 -7.60
CA ALA A 159 11.97 -18.51 -6.48
C ALA A 159 11.66 -17.01 -6.36
N LEU A 160 11.57 -16.53 -5.12
CA LEU A 160 11.36 -15.13 -4.76
C LEU A 160 12.45 -14.70 -3.79
N PHE A 161 13.05 -13.54 -4.08
CA PHE A 161 14.12 -12.95 -3.26
C PHE A 161 13.83 -11.49 -2.95
N GLU A 162 14.12 -11.11 -1.71
CA GLU A 162 14.24 -9.72 -1.27
C GLU A 162 15.71 -9.31 -1.29
N TYR A 163 15.98 -8.02 -1.22
CA TYR A 163 17.34 -7.51 -1.02
C TYR A 163 17.47 -6.93 0.38
N ASP A 164 18.36 -7.52 1.16
CA ASP A 164 18.76 -7.00 2.45
C ASP A 164 19.83 -5.93 2.22
N ASN A 165 19.45 -4.65 2.43
CA ASN A 165 20.33 -3.51 2.22
C ASN A 165 21.46 -3.45 3.26
N GLU A 166 21.23 -3.93 4.49
CA GLU A 166 22.26 -3.96 5.53
C GLU A 166 23.35 -5.00 5.22
N LEU A 167 22.95 -6.17 4.72
CA LEU A 167 23.86 -7.24 4.31
C LEU A 167 24.42 -7.03 2.89
N GLY A 168 23.79 -6.18 2.09
CA GLY A 168 24.08 -6.01 0.67
C GLY A 168 23.89 -7.29 -0.14
N ALA A 169 22.92 -8.13 0.25
CA ALA A 169 22.76 -9.50 -0.26
C ALA A 169 21.27 -9.87 -0.46
N TYR A 170 21.03 -10.83 -1.35
CA TYR A 170 19.70 -11.40 -1.52
C TYR A 170 19.38 -12.41 -0.42
N ASP A 171 18.14 -12.38 0.05
CA ASP A 171 17.58 -13.40 0.93
C ASP A 171 16.30 -14.00 0.35
N VAL A 172 16.03 -15.26 0.64
CA VAL A 172 14.82 -15.96 0.19
C VAL A 172 13.63 -15.54 1.02
N VAL A 173 12.47 -15.47 0.38
CA VAL A 173 11.24 -14.96 0.99
C VAL A 173 10.18 -16.06 1.11
N ASP A 174 9.51 -16.13 2.24
CA ASP A 174 8.43 -17.07 2.53
C ASP A 174 7.03 -16.49 2.31
N SER A 175 6.90 -15.17 2.44
CA SER A 175 5.67 -14.39 2.28
C SER A 175 6.00 -13.06 1.62
N ILE A 176 5.19 -12.65 0.65
CA ILE A 176 5.37 -11.37 -0.02
C ILE A 176 4.63 -10.27 0.72
N GLU A 177 5.24 -9.09 0.81
CA GLU A 177 4.64 -7.89 1.40
C GLU A 177 4.45 -6.83 0.31
N SER A 178 3.38 -6.06 0.46
CA SER A 178 3.04 -4.98 -0.47
C SER A 178 3.97 -3.78 -0.28
N GLY A 179 4.22 -3.05 -1.36
CA GLY A 179 5.12 -1.89 -1.37
C GLY A 179 6.62 -2.23 -1.40
N ILE A 180 7.01 -3.50 -1.28
CA ILE A 180 8.41 -3.95 -1.36
C ILE A 180 8.74 -4.44 -2.77
N GLY A 181 9.99 -4.24 -3.22
CA GLY A 181 10.50 -4.78 -4.47
C GLY A 181 11.11 -6.17 -4.29
N TYR A 182 10.88 -7.06 -5.25
CA TYR A 182 11.37 -8.44 -5.21
C TYR A 182 11.93 -8.90 -6.55
N TRP A 183 12.86 -9.83 -6.49
CA TRP A 183 13.24 -10.66 -7.63
C TRP A 183 12.40 -11.93 -7.67
N LEU A 184 11.61 -12.09 -8.73
CA LEU A 184 10.86 -13.31 -9.01
C LEU A 184 11.43 -14.02 -10.23
N TYR A 185 11.78 -15.30 -10.10
CA TYR A 185 12.08 -16.15 -11.25
C TYR A 185 10.81 -16.86 -11.72
N SER A 186 10.30 -16.51 -12.90
CA SER A 186 9.15 -17.17 -13.53
C SER A 186 9.60 -18.23 -14.55
N ILE A 187 8.90 -19.36 -14.61
CA ILE A 187 9.14 -20.40 -15.63
C ILE A 187 8.36 -20.18 -16.94
N ALA A 188 7.50 -19.16 -17.01
CA ALA A 188 6.64 -18.88 -18.16
C ALA A 188 6.42 -17.37 -18.35
N ASP A 189 6.10 -16.98 -19.59
CA ASP A 189 5.52 -15.66 -19.87
C ASP A 189 4.03 -15.71 -19.49
N VAL A 190 3.58 -14.85 -18.58
CA VAL A 190 2.20 -14.85 -18.07
C VAL A 190 1.82 -13.50 -17.46
N ASP A 191 0.59 -13.05 -17.72
CA ASP A 191 -0.01 -11.94 -16.99
C ASP A 191 -0.74 -12.47 -15.76
N VAL A 192 -0.41 -11.92 -14.60
CA VAL A 192 -1.00 -12.29 -13.32
C VAL A 192 -1.89 -11.15 -12.85
N ASN A 193 -3.18 -11.43 -12.67
CA ASN A 193 -4.14 -10.49 -12.12
C ASN A 193 -4.28 -10.74 -10.62
N ILE A 194 -4.10 -9.70 -9.83
CA ILE A 194 -4.22 -9.72 -8.38
C ILE A 194 -5.21 -8.62 -8.01
N SER A 195 -6.18 -8.95 -7.15
CA SER A 195 -7.10 -8.00 -6.55
C SER A 195 -6.79 -7.82 -5.06
N GLY A 196 -7.18 -6.66 -4.52
CA GLY A 196 -7.06 -6.35 -3.10
C GLY A 196 -6.95 -4.85 -2.86
N ILE A 197 -6.66 -4.50 -1.61
CA ILE A 197 -6.66 -3.10 -1.16
C ILE A 197 -5.45 -2.37 -1.75
N PRO A 198 -5.60 -1.24 -2.45
CA PRO A 198 -4.48 -0.48 -3.00
C PRO A 198 -3.51 0.05 -1.92
N VAL A 199 -2.23 0.12 -2.26
CA VAL A 199 -1.18 0.68 -1.40
C VAL A 199 -0.68 2.00 -1.98
N PHE A 200 -1.08 3.11 -1.37
CA PHE A 200 -0.64 4.45 -1.73
C PHE A 200 0.53 4.96 -0.88
N HIS A 201 0.71 4.37 0.30
CA HIS A 201 1.71 4.74 1.28
C HIS A 201 2.71 3.60 1.50
N ILE A 202 3.98 3.88 1.22
CA ILE A 202 5.10 2.94 1.42
C ILE A 202 6.17 3.66 2.20
N THR A 203 6.65 3.03 3.27
CA THR A 203 7.80 3.52 4.05
C THR A 203 8.86 2.45 4.19
N GLY A 204 10.08 2.87 4.46
CA GLY A 204 11.13 1.94 4.84
C GLY A 204 12.44 2.64 5.16
N ASP A 205 13.35 1.85 5.71
CA ASP A 205 14.69 2.30 6.05
C ASP A 205 15.67 1.97 4.93
N PHE A 206 16.77 2.71 4.86
CA PHE A 206 17.87 2.41 3.97
C PHE A 206 19.23 2.71 4.60
N THR A 207 20.22 1.97 4.14
CA THR A 207 21.65 2.25 4.31
C THR A 207 22.25 2.67 2.98
N TYR A 208 23.42 3.32 3.00
CA TYR A 208 24.14 3.72 1.80
C TYR A 208 24.28 2.56 0.80
N GLY A 209 23.81 2.75 -0.44
CA GLY A 209 23.94 1.74 -1.49
C GLY A 209 22.72 1.61 -2.39
N TRP A 210 22.58 0.42 -2.97
CA TRP A 210 21.43 0.07 -3.80
C TRP A 210 20.27 -0.39 -2.92
N LEU A 211 19.12 0.22 -3.13
CA LEU A 211 17.87 -0.13 -2.46
C LEU A 211 16.90 -0.70 -3.49
N LEU A 212 16.31 -1.84 -3.17
CA LEU A 212 15.24 -2.45 -3.95
C LEU A 212 13.90 -1.98 -3.37
N VAL A 213 13.19 -1.15 -4.12
CA VAL A 213 11.90 -0.57 -3.71
C VAL A 213 10.76 -1.10 -4.57
N GLY A 214 9.56 -1.06 -4.00
CA GLY A 214 8.34 -1.31 -4.74
C GLY A 214 7.77 -0.08 -5.42
N SER A 215 6.51 -0.19 -5.81
CA SER A 215 5.72 0.87 -6.45
C SER A 215 4.37 1.00 -5.74
N PRO A 216 3.87 2.22 -5.50
CA PRO A 216 2.51 2.41 -5.01
C PRO A 216 1.49 2.11 -6.12
N MET A 217 0.22 1.93 -5.77
CA MET A 217 -0.87 1.88 -6.74
C MET A 217 -1.18 3.30 -7.24
N ILE A 218 -0.39 3.80 -8.18
CA ILE A 218 -0.73 5.02 -8.93
C ILE A 218 -0.72 4.66 -10.42
N PRO A 219 -1.89 4.56 -11.08
CA PRO A 219 -1.98 4.13 -12.48
C PRO A 219 -1.16 4.99 -13.45
N SER A 220 -0.97 6.28 -13.14
CA SER A 220 -0.17 7.22 -13.93
C SER A 220 1.34 7.12 -13.67
N GLY A 221 1.77 6.32 -12.69
CA GLY A 221 3.15 6.13 -12.27
C GLY A 221 3.63 7.19 -11.27
N TYR A 222 4.49 6.77 -10.33
CA TYR A 222 5.03 7.65 -9.29
C TYR A 222 6.36 8.29 -9.69
N PRO A 223 6.50 9.64 -9.73
CA PRO A 223 7.76 10.27 -10.09
C PRO A 223 8.89 9.98 -9.09
N LEU A 224 10.05 9.54 -9.56
CA LEU A 224 11.21 9.25 -8.69
C LEU A 224 11.60 10.45 -7.79
N GLY A 225 11.48 11.67 -8.31
CA GLY A 225 11.82 12.90 -7.57
C GLY A 225 10.80 13.31 -6.51
N SER A 226 9.66 12.62 -6.42
CA SER A 226 8.63 12.84 -5.40
C SER A 226 8.84 12.02 -4.13
N ILE A 227 9.70 10.99 -4.17
CA ILE A 227 9.97 10.16 -2.99
C ILE A 227 10.58 11.04 -1.90
N HIS A 228 9.94 11.06 -0.74
CA HIS A 228 10.45 11.75 0.43
C HIS A 228 11.57 10.91 1.05
N THR A 229 12.67 11.55 1.42
CA THR A 229 13.70 10.92 2.26
C THR A 229 14.06 11.79 3.44
N GLU A 230 14.41 11.18 4.56
CA GLU A 230 15.09 11.84 5.67
C GLU A 230 16.44 11.12 5.90
N PRO A 231 17.60 11.75 5.59
CA PRO A 231 17.77 13.13 5.14
C PRO A 231 17.21 13.44 3.76
N ALA A 232 16.71 14.66 3.56
CA ALA A 232 16.17 15.12 2.28
C ALA A 232 17.19 15.06 1.14
N GLY A 233 16.74 14.59 -0.03
CA GLY A 233 17.58 14.50 -1.23
C GLY A 233 18.59 13.36 -1.20
N SER A 234 18.29 12.26 -0.50
CA SER A 234 19.20 11.10 -0.41
C SER A 234 19.20 10.21 -1.66
N ILE A 235 18.24 10.40 -2.58
CA ILE A 235 18.11 9.61 -3.80
C ILE A 235 19.08 10.10 -4.87
N VAL A 236 19.79 9.16 -5.48
CA VAL A 236 20.68 9.36 -6.63
C VAL A 236 20.03 8.75 -7.88
N PRO A 237 19.58 9.57 -8.86
CA PRO A 237 18.96 9.06 -10.08
C PRO A 237 19.98 8.41 -11.03
N PRO A 238 19.53 7.58 -11.99
CA PRO A 238 18.14 7.19 -12.22
C PRO A 238 17.71 5.97 -11.40
N ALA A 239 16.40 5.72 -11.36
CA ALA A 239 15.88 4.41 -10.97
C ALA A 239 15.99 3.43 -12.14
N PHE A 240 16.08 2.14 -11.84
CA PHE A 240 16.18 1.08 -12.82
C PHE A 240 15.11 0.01 -12.60
N THR A 241 14.43 -0.38 -13.66
CA THR A 241 13.59 -1.59 -13.70
C THR A 241 14.28 -2.68 -14.51
N TYR A 242 13.72 -3.88 -14.51
CA TYR A 242 14.27 -5.02 -15.22
C TYR A 242 13.23 -5.67 -16.11
N ASP A 243 13.52 -5.73 -17.40
CA ASP A 243 12.76 -6.52 -18.38
C ASP A 243 13.47 -7.86 -18.60
N GLY A 244 12.76 -8.96 -18.36
CA GLY A 244 13.24 -10.33 -18.53
C GLY A 244 13.85 -10.64 -19.91
N GLY A 245 13.47 -9.90 -20.95
CA GLY A 245 14.01 -10.04 -22.31
C GLY A 245 15.23 -9.18 -22.62
N THR A 246 15.37 -8.01 -22.00
CA THR A 246 16.37 -6.98 -22.39
C THR A 246 17.33 -6.55 -21.29
N GLY A 247 17.05 -6.91 -20.04
CA GLY A 247 17.85 -6.58 -18.87
C GLY A 247 17.43 -5.26 -18.23
N TYR A 248 18.40 -4.54 -17.67
CA TYR A 248 18.15 -3.27 -16.99
C TYR A 248 17.80 -2.13 -17.95
N SER A 249 16.77 -1.37 -17.58
CA SER A 249 16.38 -0.12 -18.23
C SER A 249 16.12 0.96 -17.18
N THR A 250 16.34 2.23 -17.54
CA THR A 250 16.07 3.36 -16.64
C THR A 250 14.58 3.67 -16.61
N ALA A 251 14.04 3.92 -15.42
CA ALA A 251 12.64 4.26 -15.23
C ALA A 251 12.53 5.65 -14.55
N PRO A 252 11.90 6.66 -15.20
CA PRO A 252 11.66 7.96 -14.56
C PRO A 252 10.45 7.94 -13.61
N LEU A 253 9.55 6.99 -13.80
CA LEU A 253 8.34 6.75 -13.00
C LEU A 253 8.39 5.34 -12.41
N LEU A 254 7.89 5.18 -11.19
CA LEU A 254 7.61 3.89 -10.60
C LEU A 254 6.17 3.50 -10.97
N GLU A 255 6.05 2.71 -12.02
CA GLU A 255 4.78 2.12 -12.47
C GLU A 255 4.37 0.95 -11.56
N PRO A 256 3.07 0.82 -11.22
CA PRO A 256 2.53 -0.25 -10.39
C PRO A 256 2.91 -1.65 -10.90
N GLY A 257 3.20 -2.58 -9.97
CA GLY A 257 3.50 -3.98 -10.28
C GLY A 257 4.98 -4.27 -10.52
N ASN A 258 5.78 -3.24 -10.77
CA ASN A 258 7.21 -3.36 -11.01
C ASN A 258 8.01 -3.07 -9.75
N GLY A 259 9.12 -3.78 -9.58
CA GLY A 259 10.15 -3.42 -8.61
C GLY A 259 11.20 -2.52 -9.25
N TYR A 260 11.91 -1.74 -8.43
CA TYR A 260 12.90 -0.79 -8.90
C TYR A 260 14.16 -0.78 -8.03
N TRP A 261 15.30 -0.68 -8.69
CA TRP A 261 16.54 -0.32 -8.03
C TRP A 261 16.70 1.19 -8.01
N ILE A 262 16.87 1.75 -6.82
CA ILE A 262 17.29 3.12 -6.62
C ILE A 262 18.61 3.13 -5.84
N PHE A 263 19.44 4.14 -6.06
CA PHE A 263 20.66 4.31 -5.28
C PHE A 263 20.45 5.41 -4.25
N VAL A 264 20.87 5.17 -3.01
CA VAL A 264 20.78 6.12 -1.91
C VAL A 264 22.16 6.49 -1.38
N SER A 265 22.38 7.78 -1.11
CA SER A 265 23.70 8.36 -0.79
C SER A 265 24.06 8.37 0.70
N GLY A 266 23.30 7.70 1.55
CA GLY A 266 23.52 7.67 3.00
C GLY A 266 22.53 6.72 3.67
N ASP A 267 22.45 6.80 5.00
CA ASP A 267 21.48 6.06 5.79
C ASP A 267 20.30 6.99 6.12
N GLY A 268 19.10 6.43 6.24
CA GLY A 268 17.89 7.21 6.47
C GLY A 268 16.62 6.42 6.23
N GLU A 269 15.53 7.15 6.07
CA GLU A 269 14.20 6.62 5.84
C GLU A 269 13.61 7.21 4.56
N TYR A 270 12.74 6.46 3.89
CA TYR A 270 12.00 6.92 2.72
C TYR A 270 10.49 6.78 2.92
N THR A 271 9.74 7.67 2.26
CA THR A 271 8.28 7.63 2.17
C THR A 271 7.87 7.88 0.73
N ILE A 272 7.09 6.96 0.18
CA ILE A 272 6.36 7.09 -1.08
C ILE A 272 4.90 7.24 -0.69
N ASP A 273 4.32 8.40 -0.99
CA ASP A 273 2.95 8.73 -0.64
C ASP A 273 2.28 9.46 -1.80
N ARG A 274 1.04 9.12 -2.12
CA ARG A 274 0.27 9.74 -3.21
C ARG A 274 0.19 11.26 -3.06
N THR A 275 0.02 11.77 -1.85
CA THR A 275 -0.04 13.21 -1.56
C THR A 275 1.23 13.97 -1.94
N TYR A 276 2.37 13.27 -2.08
CA TYR A 276 3.64 13.83 -2.54
C TYR A 276 3.86 13.71 -4.05
N ALA A 277 2.97 13.03 -4.78
CA ALA A 277 3.06 12.91 -6.22
C ALA A 277 3.06 14.31 -6.88
N GLY A 278 4.07 14.59 -7.70
CA GLY A 278 4.25 15.90 -8.35
C GLY A 278 5.07 16.93 -7.55
N PHE A 279 5.31 16.72 -6.25
CA PHE A 279 6.20 17.58 -5.47
C PHE A 279 7.66 17.15 -5.56
N PHE A 280 8.41 17.78 -6.47
CA PHE A 280 9.83 17.47 -6.65
C PHE A 280 10.69 17.98 -5.48
N ARG A 281 11.33 17.07 -4.72
CA ARG A 281 12.16 17.43 -3.55
C ARG A 281 13.66 17.49 -3.81
N GLY A 282 14.09 17.31 -5.05
CA GLY A 282 15.50 17.34 -5.43
C GLY A 282 16.21 16.00 -5.26
N PHE A 283 17.42 15.92 -5.82
CA PHE A 283 18.27 14.74 -5.76
C PHE A 283 19.55 15.04 -4.99
N ALA A 284 20.28 13.98 -4.65
CA ALA A 284 21.60 14.10 -4.04
C ALA A 284 22.48 15.06 -4.84
N SER A 285 23.09 16.00 -4.14
CA SER A 285 23.98 16.99 -4.74
C SER A 285 25.40 16.45 -4.82
N GLY A 286 25.86 16.12 -6.04
CA GLY A 286 27.24 15.69 -6.27
C GLY A 286 27.37 14.69 -7.41
N ASN A 287 28.59 14.47 -7.90
CA ASN A 287 28.87 13.42 -8.88
C ASN A 287 29.10 12.11 -8.14
N ILE A 288 28.03 11.42 -7.77
CA ILE A 288 28.09 10.07 -7.19
C ILE A 288 28.04 9.07 -8.36
N GLU A 289 29.13 8.36 -8.59
CA GLU A 289 29.13 7.21 -9.50
C GLU A 289 28.49 6.01 -8.79
N THR A 290 27.28 5.66 -9.18
CA THR A 290 26.47 4.59 -8.54
C THR A 290 26.84 3.19 -9.02
N GLY A 291 27.54 3.08 -10.14
CA GLY A 291 27.78 1.80 -10.82
C GLY A 291 26.51 1.27 -11.48
N THR A 292 26.44 -0.05 -11.67
CA THR A 292 25.23 -0.73 -12.17
C THR A 292 24.44 -1.32 -11.00
N PRO A 293 23.10 -1.43 -11.09
CA PRO A 293 22.31 -2.16 -10.12
C PRO A 293 22.82 -3.59 -9.90
N PRO A 294 22.59 -4.17 -8.71
CA PRO A 294 22.97 -5.55 -8.41
C PRO A 294 22.36 -6.53 -9.44
N PRO A 295 23.08 -7.53 -9.97
CA PRO A 295 22.50 -8.47 -10.95
C PRO A 295 21.44 -9.38 -10.32
N PRO A 296 20.54 -9.99 -11.10
CA PRO A 296 19.57 -10.96 -10.57
C PRO A 296 20.22 -12.07 -9.72
N PRO A 297 19.52 -12.62 -8.71
CA PRO A 297 20.04 -13.70 -7.86
C PRO A 297 20.46 -14.93 -8.67
N SER A 298 21.35 -15.74 -8.09
CA SER A 298 21.69 -17.05 -8.65
C SER A 298 20.67 -18.10 -8.20
N LEU A 299 20.37 -19.09 -9.05
CA LEU A 299 19.49 -20.23 -8.70
C LEU A 299 20.26 -21.47 -8.21
N ASP A 300 21.49 -21.29 -7.69
CA ASP A 300 22.20 -22.40 -7.08
C ASP A 300 21.62 -22.78 -5.70
N ASN A 301 21.87 -24.01 -5.26
CA ASN A 301 21.33 -24.53 -4.01
C ASN A 301 21.72 -23.70 -2.79
N ASN A 302 22.85 -22.98 -2.84
CA ASN A 302 23.28 -22.16 -1.72
C ASN A 302 22.54 -20.82 -1.68
N SER A 303 22.20 -20.25 -2.84
CA SER A 303 21.46 -18.99 -2.94
C SER A 303 20.02 -19.16 -2.47
N LEU A 304 19.43 -20.35 -2.69
CA LEU A 304 18.09 -20.69 -2.21
C LEU A 304 17.98 -20.95 -0.69
N LEU A 305 19.08 -20.79 0.06
CA LEU A 305 19.09 -20.91 1.52
C LEU A 305 19.06 -19.52 2.17
N PRO A 306 18.32 -19.36 3.29
CA PRO A 306 18.27 -18.10 4.01
C PRO A 306 19.64 -17.54 4.37
N LYS A 307 19.76 -16.22 4.37
CA LYS A 307 21.00 -15.50 4.73
C LYS A 307 20.93 -14.86 6.11
N SER A 308 19.73 -14.56 6.58
CA SER A 308 19.49 -13.97 7.89
C SER A 308 18.70 -14.92 8.80
N LEU A 309 18.84 -14.69 10.11
CA LEU A 309 17.92 -15.24 11.11
C LEU A 309 16.75 -14.25 11.16
N THR A 310 15.52 -14.72 11.00
CA THR A 310 14.30 -13.89 11.14
C THR A 310 13.19 -14.69 11.79
N MET A 311 12.21 -14.00 12.38
CA MET A 311 11.00 -14.60 12.93
C MET A 311 9.84 -13.62 12.75
N LYS A 312 8.65 -14.11 12.38
CA LYS A 312 7.39 -13.37 12.31
C LYS A 312 6.30 -14.13 13.07
N VAL A 313 5.52 -13.43 13.87
CA VAL A 313 4.40 -13.99 14.65
C VAL A 313 3.09 -13.37 14.18
N TYR A 314 2.19 -14.18 13.61
CA TYR A 314 0.93 -13.70 13.04
C TYR A 314 -0.20 -14.76 13.09
N PRO A 315 -1.47 -14.35 13.33
CA PRO A 315 -1.88 -12.99 13.66
C PRO A 315 -1.46 -12.60 15.09
N THR A 316 -1.31 -11.30 15.33
CA THR A 316 -1.22 -10.73 16.68
C THR A 316 -1.98 -9.39 16.68
N PRO A 317 -3.02 -9.20 17.52
CA PRO A 317 -3.57 -10.14 18.50
C PRO A 317 -4.21 -11.40 17.89
N PHE A 318 -4.31 -12.49 18.67
CA PHE A 318 -4.95 -13.74 18.27
C PHE A 318 -5.86 -14.30 19.35
N ASN A 319 -6.91 -15.04 18.96
CA ASN A 319 -7.93 -15.58 19.88
C ASN A 319 -7.83 -17.09 20.17
N SER A 320 -7.12 -17.83 19.33
CA SER A 320 -7.07 -19.30 19.37
C SER A 320 -5.67 -19.82 19.14
N SER A 321 -5.03 -19.42 18.04
CA SER A 321 -3.64 -19.74 17.77
C SER A 321 -2.96 -18.65 16.95
N THR A 322 -1.63 -18.62 16.99
CA THR A 322 -0.79 -17.76 16.16
C THR A 322 0.30 -18.61 15.49
N ASN A 323 0.60 -18.30 14.24
CA ASN A 323 1.68 -18.91 13.48
C ASN A 323 3.00 -18.18 13.78
N ILE A 324 4.07 -18.94 13.91
CA ILE A 324 5.42 -18.45 14.12
C ILE A 324 6.26 -18.96 12.95
N ALA A 325 6.49 -18.10 11.96
CA ALA A 325 7.35 -18.36 10.80
C ALA A 325 8.77 -17.86 11.09
N PHE A 326 9.79 -18.61 10.70
CA PHE A 326 11.19 -18.23 10.96
C PHE A 326 12.18 -18.79 9.92
N LYS A 327 13.25 -18.03 9.68
CA LYS A 327 14.36 -18.39 8.78
C LYS A 327 15.59 -18.76 9.60
N ILE A 328 16.28 -19.85 9.24
CA ILE A 328 17.56 -20.28 9.83
C ILE A 328 18.65 -20.17 8.76
N ALA A 329 19.63 -19.29 8.96
CA ALA A 329 20.70 -19.04 7.99
C ALA A 329 21.78 -20.14 7.93
N ALA A 330 21.98 -20.89 9.01
CA ALA A 330 23.00 -21.95 9.08
C ALA A 330 22.55 -23.08 10.02
N ASN A 331 22.98 -24.31 9.73
CA ASN A 331 22.68 -25.47 10.57
C ASN A 331 23.10 -25.20 12.02
N THR A 332 22.15 -25.33 12.94
CA THR A 332 22.32 -24.95 14.36
C THR A 332 21.42 -25.80 15.25
N TYR A 333 21.68 -25.76 16.55
CA TYR A 333 20.65 -26.07 17.53
C TYR A 333 19.79 -24.83 17.73
N ALA A 334 18.47 -24.97 17.69
CA ALA A 334 17.51 -23.87 17.87
C ALA A 334 16.50 -24.21 18.96
N THR A 335 16.06 -23.19 19.70
CA THR A 335 14.92 -23.27 20.63
C THR A 335 13.91 -22.18 20.33
N ILE A 336 12.62 -22.51 20.44
CA ILE A 336 11.53 -21.54 20.37
C ILE A 336 10.73 -21.64 21.65
N ASP A 337 10.76 -20.56 22.42
CA ASP A 337 10.13 -20.45 23.72
C ASP A 337 9.06 -19.36 23.72
N VAL A 338 7.96 -19.60 24.41
CA VAL A 338 6.98 -18.58 24.82
C VAL A 338 7.34 -18.13 26.22
N LEU A 339 7.47 -16.83 26.45
CA LEU A 339 7.80 -16.23 27.73
C LEU A 339 6.71 -15.28 28.21
N ASP A 340 6.52 -15.24 29.53
CA ASP A 340 5.75 -14.17 30.17
C ASP A 340 6.54 -12.85 30.19
N LEU A 341 5.90 -11.75 30.62
CA LEU A 341 6.56 -10.44 30.75
C LEU A 341 7.67 -10.39 31.81
N ASN A 342 7.78 -11.42 32.66
CA ASN A 342 8.85 -11.54 33.64
C ASN A 342 10.06 -12.31 33.06
N GLY A 343 9.97 -12.81 31.83
CA GLY A 343 11.00 -13.62 31.18
C GLY A 343 11.01 -15.08 31.62
N HIS A 344 9.94 -15.57 32.27
CA HIS A 344 9.79 -17.00 32.54
C HIS A 344 9.24 -17.71 31.32
N ILE A 345 9.84 -18.85 30.98
CA ILE A 345 9.36 -19.71 29.90
C ILE A 345 8.03 -20.32 30.34
N SER A 346 6.98 -20.00 29.61
CA SER A 346 5.63 -20.53 29.78
C SER A 346 5.38 -21.75 28.89
N LYS A 347 6.03 -21.82 27.72
CA LYS A 347 5.96 -22.99 26.81
C LYS A 347 7.22 -23.16 25.96
N HIS A 348 7.68 -24.39 25.80
CA HIS A 348 8.68 -24.77 24.80
C HIS A 348 7.98 -25.30 23.53
N LEU A 349 8.06 -24.54 22.44
CA LEU A 349 7.45 -24.92 21.16
C LEU A 349 8.37 -25.80 20.32
N PHE A 350 9.69 -25.59 20.42
CA PHE A 350 10.69 -26.37 19.69
C PHE A 350 12.02 -26.36 20.43
N ALA A 351 12.75 -27.48 20.40
CA ALA A 351 14.15 -27.57 20.81
C ALA A 351 14.84 -28.71 20.06
N GLY A 352 15.83 -28.40 19.22
CA GLY A 352 16.54 -29.43 18.47
C GLY A 352 17.53 -28.90 17.45
N GLU A 353 18.28 -29.82 16.83
CA GLU A 353 19.11 -29.52 15.66
C GLU A 353 18.23 -29.26 14.44
N VAL A 354 18.52 -28.18 13.72
CA VAL A 354 17.80 -27.74 12.53
C VAL A 354 18.81 -27.33 11.46
N ASN A 355 18.51 -27.69 10.21
CA ASN A 355 19.32 -27.27 9.07
C ASN A 355 18.97 -25.83 8.66
N SER A 356 19.79 -25.21 7.82
CA SER A 356 19.40 -23.95 7.18
C SER A 356 18.12 -24.15 6.35
N GLY A 357 17.18 -23.22 6.47
CA GLY A 357 15.89 -23.30 5.82
C GLY A 357 14.84 -22.38 6.44
N ILE A 358 13.65 -22.42 5.84
CA ILE A 358 12.45 -21.69 6.27
C ILE A 358 11.53 -22.69 6.98
N TYR A 359 11.00 -22.30 8.13
CA TYR A 359 10.19 -23.16 8.99
C TYR A 359 9.02 -22.38 9.58
N SER A 360 7.99 -23.12 10.01
CA SER A 360 6.86 -22.56 10.75
C SER A 360 6.43 -23.49 11.87
N THR A 361 5.98 -22.93 12.99
CA THR A 361 5.30 -23.65 14.06
C THR A 361 4.07 -22.86 14.53
N VAL A 362 3.23 -23.46 15.37
CA VAL A 362 2.00 -22.83 15.86
C VAL A 362 2.01 -22.80 17.38
N TRP A 363 1.62 -21.67 17.96
CA TRP A 363 1.26 -21.59 19.36
C TRP A 363 -0.25 -21.47 19.52
N ASP A 364 -0.82 -22.34 20.34
CA ASP A 364 -2.25 -22.52 20.59
C ASP A 364 -2.73 -21.78 21.87
N GLY A 365 -1.95 -20.84 22.38
CA GLY A 365 -2.31 -20.09 23.59
C GLY A 365 -2.32 -20.92 24.87
N THR A 366 -1.62 -22.06 24.89
CA THR A 366 -1.45 -22.90 26.09
C THR A 366 -0.02 -22.86 26.64
N GLY A 367 0.15 -23.25 27.91
CA GLY A 367 1.44 -23.43 28.58
C GLY A 367 2.03 -24.84 28.40
N ASP A 368 3.20 -25.08 28.97
CA ASP A 368 3.90 -26.37 28.91
C ASP A 368 3.12 -27.56 29.51
N SER A 369 2.21 -27.31 30.46
CA SER A 369 1.33 -28.33 31.03
C SER A 369 0.02 -28.50 30.25
N ASN A 370 -0.08 -27.91 29.04
CA ASN A 370 -1.28 -27.80 28.20
C ASN A 370 -2.45 -27.08 28.89
N GLU A 371 -2.14 -26.23 29.85
CA GLU A 371 -3.09 -25.33 30.49
C GLU A 371 -3.34 -24.10 29.64
N ASP A 372 -4.55 -23.58 29.72
CA ASP A 372 -4.95 -22.34 29.08
C ASP A 372 -4.19 -21.14 29.67
N MET A 373 -3.49 -20.39 28.83
CA MET A 373 -2.81 -19.17 29.25
C MET A 373 -3.82 -18.00 29.28
N PRO A 374 -3.75 -17.10 30.28
CA PRO A 374 -4.62 -15.94 30.34
C PRO A 374 -4.38 -14.99 29.17
N ALA A 375 -5.41 -14.25 28.78
CA ALA A 375 -5.27 -13.15 27.85
C ALA A 375 -4.20 -12.16 28.36
N GLY A 376 -3.31 -11.73 27.47
CA GLY A 376 -2.15 -10.93 27.85
C GLY A 376 -1.08 -10.88 26.76
N LEU A 377 -0.02 -10.14 27.07
CA LEU A 377 1.16 -10.00 26.22
C LEU A 377 2.21 -11.04 26.61
N TYR A 378 2.74 -11.72 25.59
CA TYR A 378 3.80 -12.71 25.70
C TYR A 378 4.95 -12.37 24.74
N LEU A 379 6.11 -12.95 25.00
CA LEU A 379 7.28 -12.84 24.11
C LEU A 379 7.57 -14.22 23.53
N ILE A 380 7.68 -14.31 22.21
CA ILE A 380 8.18 -15.50 21.51
C ILE A 380 9.66 -15.27 21.25
N ARG A 381 10.52 -16.19 21.69
CA ARG A 381 11.96 -16.09 21.51
C ARG A 381 12.49 -17.28 20.71
N LEU A 382 13.11 -16.98 19.58
CA LEU A 382 13.94 -17.91 18.82
C LEU A 382 15.40 -17.71 19.22
N ASN A 383 16.02 -18.74 19.76
CA ASN A 383 17.42 -18.70 20.14
C ASN A 383 18.21 -19.75 19.35
N THR A 384 19.37 -19.36 18.85
CA THR A 384 20.31 -20.20 18.10
C THR A 384 21.73 -19.95 18.59
N ALA A 385 22.69 -20.79 18.19
CA ALA A 385 24.09 -20.54 18.51
C ALA A 385 24.64 -19.22 17.89
N ASN A 386 23.99 -18.72 16.84
CA ASN A 386 24.46 -17.59 16.03
C ASN A 386 23.67 -16.29 16.26
N GLY A 387 22.62 -16.32 17.08
CA GLY A 387 21.76 -15.16 17.32
C GLY A 387 20.46 -15.51 18.03
N GLU A 388 19.82 -14.47 18.55
CA GLU A 388 18.54 -14.53 19.26
C GLU A 388 17.58 -13.48 18.69
N ILE A 389 16.32 -13.86 18.48
CA ILE A 389 15.24 -12.97 18.03
C ILE A 389 14.08 -13.12 18.99
N THR A 390 13.49 -11.99 19.37
CA THR A 390 12.29 -11.95 20.21
C THR A 390 11.21 -11.14 19.52
N GLN A 391 10.00 -11.69 19.44
CA GLN A 391 8.80 -11.01 18.97
C GLN A 391 7.70 -11.00 20.01
N LYS A 392 6.82 -10.00 19.95
CA LYS A 392 5.64 -9.88 20.83
C LYS A 392 4.47 -10.69 20.27
N ALA A 393 3.68 -11.29 21.15
CA ALA A 393 2.43 -11.96 20.80
C ALA A 393 1.33 -11.58 21.81
N SER A 394 0.21 -11.07 21.32
CA SER A 394 -0.94 -10.68 22.16
C SER A 394 -2.05 -11.72 22.06
N LEU A 395 -2.31 -12.43 23.17
CA LEU A 395 -3.41 -13.38 23.27
C LEU A 395 -4.66 -12.66 23.81
N VAL A 396 -5.77 -12.77 23.10
CA VAL A 396 -7.10 -12.31 23.52
C VAL A 396 -8.04 -13.50 23.67
N ARG A 397 -9.06 -13.42 24.52
CA ARG A 397 -10.04 -14.50 24.73
C ARG A 397 -11.45 -13.98 24.80
#